data_AF-A0A914IIY4-F1
#
_entry.id   AF-A0A914IIY4-F1
#
_cell.length_a   1.000
_cell.length_b   1.000
_cell.length_c   1.000
_cell.angle_alpha   90.00
_cell.angle_beta   90.00
_cell.angle_gamma   90.00
#
_symmetry.space_group_name_H-M   'P 1'
#
loop_
_entity.id
_entity.type
_entity.pdbx_description
1 polymer ?
#
loop_
_entity_poly.entity_id
_entity_poly.type
_entity_poly.pdbx_seq_one_letter_code
_entity_poly.pdbx_strand_id
1 'polypeptide(L)'
;RSDVYQITCPNHKTEFNEFLSILKGLQKEYPHILDGIELTSNAHTYLYDAAQESEEFECGVCFDFYSVSKRVMCGKANGGKRHQFCIECVRQQANVATGEMPLAEGAVGLKCMDGDCNNPIYYALIRNILPSAIRKRMDDRIQEENLAVAGLNLERCKNCNFAAEMNVDKN
;
A
#
# COMPACT_ATOMS: atom_id res chain seq x y z
N ARG A 1 -22.00 15.65 17.50
CA ARG A 1 -23.01 16.10 16.51
C ARG A 1 -22.36 15.88 15.16
N SER A 2 -22.86 14.93 14.39
CA SER A 2 -22.24 14.51 13.12
C SER A 2 -22.82 15.39 12.02
N ASP A 3 -22.01 16.28 11.45
CA ASP A 3 -22.42 17.11 10.33
C ASP A 3 -22.39 16.26 9.05
N VAL A 4 -23.55 16.13 8.41
CA VAL A 4 -23.74 15.38 7.16
C VAL A 4 -23.53 16.35 6.00
N TYR A 5 -22.39 16.25 5.31
CA TYR A 5 -22.15 17.03 4.10
C TYR A 5 -22.61 16.25 2.85
N GLN A 6 -23.45 16.89 2.05
CA GLN A 6 -23.91 16.34 0.78
C GLN A 6 -22.80 16.46 -0.27
N ILE A 7 -22.58 15.40 -1.06
CA ILE A 7 -21.66 15.43 -2.21
C ILE A 7 -22.17 16.46 -3.22
N THR A 8 -21.41 17.55 -3.42
CA THR A 8 -21.78 18.65 -4.33
C THR A 8 -21.18 18.52 -5.73
N CYS A 9 -20.31 17.53 -5.99
CA CYS A 9 -19.73 17.29 -7.32
C CYS A 9 -20.63 16.33 -8.15
N PRO A 10 -21.20 16.77 -9.29
CA PRO A 10 -22.10 15.95 -10.12
C PRO A 10 -21.44 14.68 -10.68
N ASN A 11 -20.15 14.75 -11.07
CA ASN A 11 -19.43 13.62 -11.65
C ASN A 11 -19.20 12.50 -10.63
N HIS A 12 -18.81 12.84 -9.41
CA HIS A 12 -18.61 11.85 -8.33
C HIS A 12 -19.93 11.25 -7.82
N LYS A 13 -21.07 11.94 -8.00
CA LYS A 13 -22.39 11.43 -7.61
C LYS A 13 -22.83 10.27 -8.52
N THR A 14 -22.56 10.36 -9.82
CA THR A 14 -22.93 9.33 -10.79
C THR A 14 -22.12 8.04 -10.58
N GLU A 15 -20.80 8.16 -10.45
CA GLU A 15 -19.90 7.03 -10.19
C GLU A 15 -20.22 6.36 -8.83
N PHE A 16 -20.51 7.16 -7.81
CA PHE A 16 -20.90 6.64 -6.49
C PHE A 16 -22.23 5.87 -6.54
N ASN A 17 -23.22 6.35 -7.30
CA ASN A 17 -24.49 5.65 -7.46
C ASN A 17 -24.34 4.33 -8.22
N GLU A 18 -23.48 4.30 -9.25
CA GLU A 18 -23.16 3.08 -9.98
C GLU A 18 -22.48 2.05 -9.06
N PHE A 19 -21.50 2.48 -8.28
CA PHE A 19 -20.86 1.64 -7.27
C PHE A 19 -21.84 1.09 -6.23
N LEU A 20 -22.75 1.93 -5.70
CA LEU A 20 -23.78 1.48 -4.77
C LEU A 20 -24.73 0.45 -5.39
N SER A 21 -25.03 0.57 -6.69
CA SER A 21 -25.88 -0.40 -7.39
C SER A 21 -25.22 -1.78 -7.48
N ILE A 22 -23.90 -1.82 -7.70
CA ILE A 22 -23.09 -3.05 -7.74
C ILE A 22 -23.07 -3.69 -6.34
N LEU A 23 -22.80 -2.92 -5.29
CA LEU A 23 -22.76 -3.43 -3.92
C LEU A 23 -24.10 -4.02 -3.47
N LYS A 24 -25.23 -3.39 -3.84
CA LYS A 24 -26.57 -3.92 -3.57
C LYS A 24 -26.81 -5.25 -4.29
N GLY A 25 -26.30 -5.39 -5.52
CA GLY A 25 -26.34 -6.67 -6.25
C GLY A 25 -25.57 -7.76 -5.52
N LEU A 26 -24.35 -7.46 -5.07
CA LEU A 26 -23.51 -8.39 -4.33
C LEU A 26 -24.10 -8.76 -2.96
N GLN A 27 -24.72 -7.82 -2.25
CA GLN A 27 -25.39 -8.10 -0.96
C GLN A 27 -26.58 -9.05 -1.12
N LYS A 28 -27.27 -9.00 -2.26
CA LYS A 28 -28.34 -9.95 -2.58
C LYS A 28 -27.80 -11.34 -2.93
N GLU A 29 -26.69 -11.40 -3.66
CA GLU A 29 -26.09 -12.66 -4.12
C GLU A 29 -25.32 -13.38 -2.99
N TYR A 30 -24.66 -12.62 -2.11
CA TYR A 30 -23.80 -13.14 -1.04
C TYR A 30 -24.13 -12.52 0.34
N PRO A 31 -25.32 -12.76 0.88
CA PRO A 31 -25.78 -12.12 2.11
C PRO A 31 -24.92 -12.45 3.34
N HIS A 32 -24.33 -13.65 3.39
CA HIS A 32 -23.48 -14.11 4.49
C HIS A 32 -22.08 -13.46 4.51
N ILE A 33 -21.61 -12.92 3.38
CA ILE A 33 -20.31 -12.24 3.27
C ILE A 33 -20.44 -10.77 3.69
N LEU A 34 -21.60 -10.17 3.41
CA LEU A 34 -21.86 -8.74 3.60
C LEU A 34 -22.86 -8.47 4.73
N ASP A 35 -23.07 -9.47 5.60
CA ASP A 35 -23.94 -9.35 6.77
C ASP A 35 -23.40 -8.29 7.74
N GLY A 36 -24.28 -7.44 8.25
CA GLY A 36 -23.91 -6.31 9.11
C GLY A 36 -23.34 -5.06 8.42
N ILE A 37 -23.21 -5.05 7.08
CA ILE A 37 -22.82 -3.85 6.33
C ILE A 37 -24.05 -3.04 5.92
N GLU A 38 -24.26 -1.89 6.56
CA GLU A 38 -25.30 -0.93 6.17
C GLU A 38 -24.82 -0.05 5.00
N LEU A 39 -25.33 -0.32 3.79
CA LEU A 39 -25.10 0.53 2.63
C LEU A 39 -25.98 1.79 2.72
N THR A 40 -25.35 2.94 2.94
CA THR A 40 -26.06 4.23 3.00
C THR A 40 -26.07 4.92 1.63
N SER A 41 -27.16 5.60 1.28
CA SER A 41 -27.26 6.40 0.05
C SER A 41 -26.50 7.72 0.14
N ASN A 42 -25.97 8.04 1.31
CA ASN A 42 -25.08 9.15 1.53
C ASN A 42 -23.67 8.58 1.47
N ALA A 43 -22.84 9.01 0.53
CA ALA A 43 -21.42 8.83 0.78
C ALA A 43 -21.13 9.62 2.05
N HIS A 44 -20.78 8.94 3.12
CA HIS A 44 -19.94 9.58 4.11
C HIS A 44 -18.66 9.89 3.35
N THR A 45 -18.55 11.11 2.83
CA THR A 45 -17.24 11.74 2.76
C THR A 45 -16.77 11.68 4.20
N TYR A 46 -15.93 10.71 4.53
CA TYR A 46 -14.94 10.96 5.57
C TYR A 46 -14.31 12.25 5.11
N LEU A 47 -14.66 13.34 5.80
CA LEU A 47 -14.00 14.60 5.63
C LEU A 47 -12.54 14.27 5.95
N TYR A 48 -11.74 14.10 4.91
CA TYR A 48 -10.40 14.65 4.93
C TYR A 48 -10.67 16.14 5.10
N ASP A 49 -10.78 16.57 6.37
CA ASP A 49 -11.14 17.93 6.70
C ASP A 49 -10.23 18.87 5.92
N ALA A 50 -10.82 19.82 5.21
CA ALA A 50 -10.11 20.91 4.54
C ALA A 50 -9.23 21.74 5.51
N ALA A 51 -9.29 21.45 6.81
CA ALA A 51 -8.36 21.96 7.82
C ALA A 51 -6.93 21.38 7.71
N GLN A 52 -6.74 20.18 7.14
CA GLN A 52 -5.41 19.56 7.00
C GLN A 52 -4.59 20.06 5.80
N GLU A 53 -5.14 20.87 4.89
CA GLU A 53 -4.33 21.48 3.82
C GLU A 53 -3.25 22.43 4.37
N SER A 54 -3.37 22.89 5.62
CA SER A 54 -2.37 23.74 6.28
C SER A 54 -1.40 22.99 7.20
N GLU A 55 -1.62 21.69 7.47
CA GLU A 55 -0.70 20.93 8.28
C GLU A 55 0.46 20.45 7.41
N GLU A 56 1.65 20.97 7.74
CA GLU A 56 2.91 20.55 7.15
C GLU A 56 3.66 19.62 8.09
N PHE A 57 4.50 18.77 7.52
CA PHE A 57 5.41 17.93 8.27
C PHE A 57 6.81 18.02 7.67
N GLU A 58 7.82 17.91 8.52
CA GLU A 58 9.22 17.80 8.11
C GLU A 58 9.54 16.35 7.72
N CYS A 59 10.09 16.16 6.53
CA CYS A 59 10.53 14.85 6.07
C CYS A 59 11.83 14.43 6.77
N GLY A 60 11.86 13.24 7.39
CA GLY A 60 13.05 12.72 8.09
C GLY A 60 14.24 12.31 7.20
N VAL A 61 14.30 12.76 5.95
CA VAL A 61 15.37 12.42 4.97
C VAL A 61 15.90 13.69 4.31
N CYS A 62 15.03 14.47 3.66
CA CYS A 62 15.42 15.72 3.01
C CYS A 62 15.27 16.95 3.91
N PHE A 63 14.63 16.83 5.07
CA PHE A 63 14.38 17.92 6.02
C PHE A 63 13.53 19.08 5.47
N ASP A 64 12.93 18.91 4.29
CA ASP A 64 11.96 19.85 3.74
C ASP A 64 10.56 19.64 4.34
N PHE A 65 9.75 20.70 4.28
CA PHE A 65 8.35 20.69 4.72
C PHE A 65 7.39 20.36 3.58
N TYR A 66 6.45 19.47 3.85
CA TYR A 66 5.43 19.05 2.89
C TYR A 66 4.05 19.02 3.55
N SER A 67 3.01 19.25 2.75
CA SER A 67 1.63 18.96 3.16
C SER A 67 1.51 17.50 3.63
N VAL A 68 0.75 17.28 4.69
CA VAL A 68 0.39 15.96 5.20
C VAL A 68 -0.17 15.01 4.13
N SER A 69 -0.80 15.54 3.07
CA SER A 69 -1.26 14.75 1.92
C SER A 69 -0.14 14.00 1.17
N LYS A 70 1.11 14.49 1.27
CA LYS A 70 2.31 13.88 0.67
C LYS A 70 3.13 13.06 1.68
N ARG A 71 2.53 12.72 2.84
CA ARG A 71 3.19 11.98 3.92
C ARG A 71 3.06 10.48 3.73
N VAL A 72 4.17 9.79 3.87
CA VAL A 72 4.25 8.34 4.04
C VAL A 72 4.87 8.05 5.39
N MET A 73 4.33 7.09 6.12
CA MET A 73 4.87 6.68 7.41
C MET A 73 5.31 5.22 7.38
N CYS A 74 6.34 4.88 8.16
CA CYS A 74 6.60 3.48 8.47
C CYS A 74 5.48 2.91 9.35
N GLY A 75 5.39 1.57 9.39
CA GLY A 75 4.51 0.83 10.27
C GLY A 75 4.82 1.06 11.75
N LYS A 76 4.02 0.41 12.61
CA LYS A 76 4.22 0.42 14.06
C LYS A 76 4.42 -1.02 14.54
N ALA A 77 5.65 -1.51 14.57
CA ALA A 77 5.97 -2.69 15.36
C ALA A 77 6.28 -2.24 16.80
N ASN A 78 5.79 -3.00 17.77
CA ASN A 78 6.20 -2.95 19.19
C ASN A 78 6.18 -1.57 19.87
N GLY A 79 5.19 -0.72 19.55
CA GLY A 79 5.04 0.57 20.24
C GLY A 79 6.04 1.68 19.84
N GLY A 80 6.88 1.43 18.83
CA GLY A 80 7.89 2.39 18.37
C GLY A 80 7.31 3.67 17.73
N LYS A 81 8.16 4.70 17.66
CA LYS A 81 7.87 5.96 16.95
C LYS A 81 7.67 5.69 15.46
N ARG A 82 6.67 6.33 14.85
CA ARG A 82 6.51 6.34 13.39
C ARG A 82 7.36 7.44 12.79
N HIS A 83 8.14 7.09 11.77
CA HIS A 83 8.90 8.04 10.98
C HIS A 83 8.10 8.44 9.76
N GLN A 84 8.21 9.71 9.39
CA GLN A 84 7.44 10.34 8.32
C GLN A 84 8.37 10.82 7.21
N PHE A 85 7.96 10.55 5.97
CA PHE A 85 8.75 10.79 4.78
C PHE A 85 7.86 11.39 3.69
N CYS A 86 8.44 12.23 2.84
CA CYS A 86 7.76 12.70 1.65
C CYS A 86 7.70 11.60 0.58
N ILE A 87 6.70 11.67 -0.29
CA ILE A 87 6.52 10.74 -1.43
C ILE A 87 7.78 10.62 -2.28
N GLU A 88 8.51 11.72 -2.51
CA GLU A 88 9.68 11.72 -3.38
C GLU A 88 10.86 10.94 -2.78
N CYS A 89 11.15 11.10 -1.48
CA CYS A 89 12.15 10.29 -0.80
C CYS A 89 11.77 8.80 -0.80
N VAL A 90 10.48 8.48 -0.63
CA VAL A 90 10.00 7.09 -0.72
C VAL A 90 10.16 6.52 -2.13
N ARG A 91 9.91 7.30 -3.18
CA ARG A 91 10.12 6.88 -4.57
C ARG A 91 11.59 6.62 -4.87
N GLN A 92 12.48 7.48 -4.39
CA GLN A 92 13.92 7.30 -4.53
C GLN A 92 14.38 6.04 -3.79
N GLN A 93 13.94 5.85 -2.54
CA GLN A 93 14.22 4.64 -1.77
C GLN A 93 13.69 3.38 -2.47
N ALA A 94 12.49 3.43 -3.03
CA ALA A 94 11.94 2.33 -3.82
C ALA A 94 12.77 2.05 -5.08
N ASN A 95 13.29 3.09 -5.75
CA ASN A 95 14.16 2.92 -6.90
C ASN A 95 15.52 2.32 -6.51
N VAL A 96 16.13 2.76 -5.41
CA VAL A 96 17.37 2.15 -4.87
C VAL A 96 17.12 0.70 -4.48
N ALA A 97 15.97 0.43 -3.84
CA ALA A 97 15.55 -0.91 -3.54
C ALA A 97 15.43 -1.79 -4.78
N THR A 98 15.25 -1.20 -5.98
CA THR A 98 15.25 -1.98 -7.22
C THR A 98 16.57 -2.68 -7.56
N GLY A 99 17.70 -2.20 -7.05
CA GLY A 99 19.02 -2.75 -7.32
C GLY A 99 19.79 -3.26 -6.09
N GLU A 100 19.47 -2.76 -4.89
CA GLU A 100 20.14 -3.14 -3.63
C GLU A 100 19.12 -3.60 -2.56
N MET A 101 19.60 -4.11 -1.42
CA MET A 101 18.79 -4.67 -0.33
C MET A 101 18.35 -3.66 0.76
N PRO A 102 17.27 -2.86 0.55
CA PRO A 102 16.54 -2.27 1.66
C PRO A 102 15.07 -2.72 1.63
N LEU A 103 14.81 -4.01 1.37
CA LEU A 103 13.52 -4.58 1.73
C LEU A 103 13.47 -4.83 3.24
N ALA A 104 12.31 -4.57 3.84
CA ALA A 104 12.06 -4.97 5.21
C ALA A 104 11.98 -6.51 5.30
N GLU A 105 12.23 -7.03 6.50
CA GLU A 105 12.13 -8.46 6.79
C GLU A 105 10.77 -9.03 6.34
N GLY A 106 10.81 -10.23 5.75
CA GLY A 106 9.63 -10.87 5.16
C GLY A 106 9.10 -10.21 3.90
N ALA A 107 9.89 -9.34 3.26
CA ALA A 107 9.59 -8.69 1.98
C ALA A 107 8.25 -7.93 1.95
N VAL A 108 7.78 -7.44 3.11
CA VAL A 108 6.49 -6.75 3.24
C VAL A 108 6.51 -5.30 2.73
N GLY A 109 7.69 -4.78 2.37
CA GLY A 109 7.88 -3.42 1.89
C GLY A 109 9.33 -2.94 1.99
N LEU A 110 9.51 -1.63 2.03
CA LEU A 110 10.83 -1.03 2.19
C LEU A 110 11.23 -1.01 3.66
N LYS A 111 12.52 -1.12 3.96
CA LYS A 111 13.06 -0.77 5.28
C LYS A 111 12.81 0.72 5.55
N CYS A 112 12.54 1.07 6.81
CA CYS A 112 12.52 2.47 7.22
C CYS A 112 13.84 3.15 6.85
N MET A 113 13.77 4.42 6.43
CA MET A 113 14.97 5.22 6.13
C MET A 113 15.63 5.81 7.38
N ASP A 114 15.00 5.63 8.55
CA ASP A 114 15.61 5.92 9.84
C ASP A 114 16.52 4.74 10.26
N GLY A 115 17.79 5.02 10.56
CA GLY A 115 18.85 4.00 10.68
C GLY A 115 18.60 2.92 11.74
N ASP A 116 17.95 3.30 12.84
CA ASP A 116 17.69 2.43 13.99
C ASP A 116 16.26 1.84 13.96
N CYS A 117 15.52 2.03 12.86
CA CYS A 117 14.13 1.62 12.76
C CYS A 117 13.96 0.39 11.85
N ASN A 118 13.48 -0.70 12.44
CA ASN A 118 13.15 -1.93 11.71
C ASN A 118 11.69 -1.98 11.22
N ASN A 119 10.90 -0.92 11.42
CA ASN A 119 9.51 -0.88 10.94
C ASN A 119 9.47 -0.82 9.41
N PRO A 120 8.63 -1.63 8.75
CA PRO A 120 8.50 -1.56 7.30
C PRO A 120 7.74 -0.31 6.87
N ILE A 121 8.11 0.27 5.74
CA ILE A 121 7.21 1.09 4.93
C ILE A 121 6.46 0.10 4.03
N TYR A 122 5.23 -0.24 4.41
CA TYR A 122 4.47 -1.29 3.75
C TYR A 122 4.24 -1.02 2.27
N TYR A 123 4.55 -2.01 1.44
CA TYR A 123 4.40 -1.88 0.00
C TYR A 123 2.95 -1.61 -0.40
N ALA A 124 1.98 -2.23 0.28
CA ALA A 124 0.55 -2.00 0.05
C ALA A 124 0.13 -0.52 0.17
N LEU A 125 0.82 0.26 1.02
CA LEU A 125 0.52 1.68 1.22
C LEU A 125 1.16 2.57 0.14
N ILE A 126 2.30 2.16 -0.40
CA ILE A 126 3.09 2.99 -1.34
C ILE A 126 2.93 2.57 -2.80
N ARG A 127 2.37 1.39 -3.09
CA ARG A 127 2.27 0.83 -4.45
C ARG A 127 1.69 1.81 -5.48
N ASN A 128 0.66 2.56 -5.09
CA ASN A 128 -0.06 3.47 -5.99
C ASN A 128 0.67 4.79 -6.24
N ILE A 129 1.58 5.19 -5.36
CA ILE A 129 2.40 6.40 -5.56
C ILE A 129 3.68 6.13 -6.34
N LEU A 130 4.02 4.85 -6.58
CA LEU A 130 5.22 4.46 -7.33
C LEU A 130 4.99 4.48 -8.85
N PRO A 131 5.98 4.97 -9.62
CA PRO A 131 6.02 4.81 -11.08
C PRO A 131 5.88 3.35 -11.49
N SER A 132 5.18 3.08 -12.59
CA SER A 132 4.88 1.73 -13.07
C SER A 132 6.13 0.85 -13.22
N ALA A 133 7.23 1.42 -13.74
CA ALA A 133 8.50 0.71 -13.91
C ALA A 133 9.17 0.33 -12.58
N ILE A 134 9.02 1.13 -11.52
CA ILE A 134 9.54 0.81 -10.18
C ILE A 134 8.63 -0.22 -9.52
N ARG A 135 7.30 -0.03 -9.64
CA ARG A 135 6.29 -0.95 -9.10
C ARG A 135 6.49 -2.37 -9.60
N LYS A 136 6.65 -2.56 -10.91
CA LYS A 136 6.90 -3.88 -11.50
C LYS A 136 8.16 -4.53 -10.91
N ARG A 137 9.27 -3.79 -10.85
CA ARG A 137 10.53 -4.28 -10.27
C ARG A 137 10.45 -4.55 -8.76
N MET A 138 9.56 -3.86 -8.04
CA MET A 138 9.27 -4.13 -6.64
C MET A 138 8.42 -5.38 -6.47
N ASP A 139 7.37 -5.54 -7.29
CA ASP A 139 6.53 -6.74 -7.33
C ASP A 139 7.41 -7.99 -7.59
N ASP A 140 8.28 -7.94 -8.61
CA ASP A 140 9.18 -9.04 -8.97
C ASP A 140 10.09 -9.44 -7.80
N ARG A 141 10.70 -8.46 -7.11
CA ARG A 141 11.63 -8.74 -6.00
C ARG A 141 10.93 -9.20 -4.73
N ILE A 142 9.78 -8.60 -4.38
CA ILE A 142 8.99 -9.06 -3.23
C ILE A 142 8.58 -10.52 -3.44
N GLN A 143 8.18 -10.88 -4.66
CA GLN A 143 7.90 -12.26 -5.01
C GLN A 143 9.14 -13.14 -4.87
N GLU A 144 10.30 -12.72 -5.36
CA GLU A 144 11.56 -13.47 -5.24
C GLU A 144 11.95 -13.75 -3.79
N GLU A 145 11.86 -12.75 -2.92
CA GLU A 145 12.17 -12.93 -1.49
C GLU A 145 11.16 -13.83 -0.78
N ASN A 146 9.87 -13.70 -1.11
CA ASN A 146 8.85 -14.60 -0.54
C ASN A 146 9.10 -16.06 -0.95
N LEU A 147 9.53 -16.30 -2.18
CA LEU A 147 9.91 -17.64 -2.64
C LEU A 147 11.18 -18.16 -1.95
N ALA A 148 12.17 -17.29 -1.70
CA ALA A 148 13.39 -17.65 -0.97
C ALA A 148 13.10 -18.04 0.48
N VAL A 149 12.23 -17.28 1.17
CA VAL A 149 11.84 -17.55 2.56
C VAL A 149 10.97 -18.80 2.69
N ALA A 150 10.18 -19.15 1.66
CA ALA A 150 9.31 -20.33 1.69
C ALA A 150 10.07 -21.67 1.73
N GLY A 151 11.40 -21.66 1.57
CA GLY A 151 12.23 -22.89 1.63
C GLY A 151 11.91 -23.90 0.52
N LEU A 152 11.25 -23.45 -0.55
CA LEU A 152 10.86 -24.28 -1.69
C LEU A 152 12.06 -24.54 -2.60
N ASN A 153 12.21 -25.78 -3.05
CA ASN A 153 13.27 -26.15 -3.99
C ASN A 153 12.80 -25.84 -5.42
N LEU A 154 12.99 -24.58 -5.83
CA LEU A 154 12.46 -24.05 -7.09
C LEU A 154 13.55 -24.02 -8.17
N GLU A 155 13.25 -24.65 -9.32
CA GLU A 155 14.03 -24.47 -10.54
C GLU A 155 13.58 -23.18 -11.24
N ARG A 156 14.54 -22.44 -11.80
CA ARG A 156 14.26 -21.18 -12.50
C ARG A 156 14.47 -21.34 -14.00
N CYS A 157 13.54 -20.78 -14.77
CA CYS A 157 13.76 -20.61 -16.20
C CYS A 157 14.95 -19.67 -16.43
N LYS A 158 15.90 -20.07 -17.27
CA LYS A 158 17.07 -19.22 -17.61
C LYS A 158 16.70 -18.04 -18.53
N ASN A 159 15.49 -18.03 -19.07
CA ASN A 159 15.04 -17.06 -20.08
C ASN A 159 13.95 -16.10 -19.55
N CYS A 160 13.32 -16.40 -18.42
CA CYS A 160 12.37 -15.52 -17.75
C CYS A 160 12.35 -15.79 -16.24
N ASN A 161 11.85 -14.86 -15.42
CA ASN A 161 11.78 -15.01 -13.95
C ASN A 161 10.72 -16.02 -13.46
N PHE A 162 10.29 -16.96 -14.30
CA PHE A 162 9.38 -18.02 -13.91
C PHE A 162 10.10 -19.03 -13.00
N ALA A 163 9.47 -19.35 -11.87
CA ALA A 163 9.93 -20.33 -10.89
C ALA A 163 8.92 -21.48 -10.79
N ALA A 164 9.42 -22.72 -10.78
CA ALA A 164 8.61 -23.93 -10.69
C ALA A 164 9.13 -24.86 -9.59
N GLU A 165 8.21 -25.45 -8.83
CA GLU A 165 8.53 -26.49 -7.85
C GLU A 165 8.71 -27.83 -8.56
N MET A 166 9.83 -28.50 -8.30
CA MET A 166 10.13 -29.80 -8.86
C MET A 166 9.91 -30.87 -7.80
N ASN A 167 8.88 -31.69 -7.97
CA ASN A 167 8.73 -32.91 -7.19
C ASN A 167 9.77 -33.91 -7.68
N VAL A 168 10.81 -34.15 -6.88
CA VAL A 168 11.73 -35.26 -7.13
C VAL A 168 11.07 -36.50 -6.55
N ASP A 169 10.48 -37.33 -7.42
CA ASP A 169 9.95 -38.63 -6.99
C ASP A 169 11.09 -39.42 -6.32
N LYS A 170 10.92 -39.71 -5.03
CA LYS A 170 11.83 -40.58 -4.29
C LYS A 170 11.57 -42.02 -4.73
N ASN A 171 12.35 -42.48 -5.70
CA ASN A 171 12.51 -43.92 -5.98
C ASN A 171 13.18 -44.63 -4.81
#